data_AF-A0A1H7T9K4-F1
#
_entry.id   AF-A0A1H7T9K4-F1
#
_cell.length_a   1.000
_cell.length_b   1.000
_cell.length_c   1.000
_cell.angle_alpha   90.00
_cell.angle_beta   90.00
_cell.angle_gamma   90.00
#
_symmetry.space_group_name_H-M   'P 1'
#
loop_
_entity.id
_entity.type
_entity.pdbx_description
1 polymer ?
#
loop_
_entity_poly.entity_id
_entity_poly.type
_entity_poly.pdbx_seq_one_letter_code
_entity_poly.pdbx_strand_id
1 'polypeptide(L)'
;MVVGGYGHVGSMICRELGEKYPGFVYATGRSLERAERFSRETGGNVLPMRLDLDQPVMECEWERIKLVVMCLDHLGSGLPPERDALCGYIGKGRISVSSGEVAEDS
;
A
#
# COMPACT_ATOMS: atom_id res chain seq x y z
N MET A 1 0.51 -5.78 -1.64
CA MET A 1 0.94 -4.40 -1.93
C MET A 1 0.75 -3.53 -0.70
N VAL A 2 1.45 -2.40 -0.62
CA VAL A 2 1.23 -1.36 0.38
C VAL A 2 0.80 -0.06 -0.31
N VAL A 3 -0.46 0.35 -0.13
CA VAL A 3 -0.99 1.64 -0.57
C VAL A 3 -0.47 2.73 0.36
N GLY A 4 0.15 3.77 -0.19
CA GLY A 4 0.94 4.73 0.58
C GLY A 4 2.33 4.19 0.95
N GLY A 5 2.80 3.15 0.25
CA GLY A 5 4.01 2.40 0.59
C GLY A 5 5.33 3.18 0.57
N TYR A 6 5.37 4.35 -0.06
CA TYR A 6 6.54 5.26 -0.04
C TYR A 6 6.31 6.51 0.87
N GLY A 7 5.27 6.48 1.71
CA GLY A 7 5.01 7.45 2.78
C GLY A 7 5.72 7.06 4.08
N HIS A 8 5.54 7.85 5.15
CA HIS A 8 6.29 7.68 6.40
C HIS A 8 6.14 6.27 6.99
N VAL A 9 4.92 5.87 7.37
CA VAL A 9 4.62 4.54 7.93
C VAL A 9 4.75 3.43 6.87
N GLY A 10 4.16 3.64 5.70
CA GLY A 10 4.14 2.63 4.63
C GLY A 10 5.54 2.21 4.16
N SER A 11 6.52 3.12 4.21
CA SER A 11 7.90 2.81 3.82
C SER A 11 8.60 1.89 4.81
N MET A 12 8.27 1.95 6.10
CA MET A 12 8.82 1.04 7.11
C MET A 12 8.30 -0.38 6.86
N ILE A 13 6.99 -0.50 6.66
CA ILE A 13 6.33 -1.78 6.33
C ILE A 13 6.89 -2.35 5.02
N CYS A 14 7.05 -1.52 3.99
CA CYS A 14 7.61 -1.98 2.72
C CYS A 14 9.05 -2.49 2.87
N ARG A 15 9.89 -1.85 3.69
CA ARG A 15 11.26 -2.30 3.94
C ARG A 15 11.27 -3.65 4.64
N GLU A 16 10.55 -3.78 5.75
CA GLU A 16 10.44 -5.02 6.51
C GLU A 16 9.93 -6.19 5.64
N LEU A 17 8.85 -5.94 4.88
CA LEU A 17 8.31 -6.95 3.97
C LEU A 17 9.25 -7.22 2.80
N GLY A 18 9.94 -6.21 2.27
CA GLY A 18 10.85 -6.33 1.14
C GLY A 18 12.11 -7.13 1.47
N GLU A 19 12.59 -7.05 2.71
CA GLU A 19 13.68 -7.89 3.21
C GLU A 19 13.24 -9.36 3.32
N LYS A 20 12.02 -9.60 3.80
CA LYS A 20 11.47 -10.96 3.96
C LYS A 20 11.00 -11.60 2.66
N TYR A 21 10.48 -10.80 1.73
CA TYR A 21 9.86 -11.24 0.49
C TYR A 21 10.32 -10.37 -0.71
N PRO A 22 11.62 -10.39 -1.04
CA PRO A 22 12.17 -9.53 -2.09
C PRO A 22 11.52 -9.81 -3.43
N GLY A 23 11.12 -8.75 -4.15
CA GLY A 23 10.46 -8.83 -5.45
C GLY A 23 8.96 -9.18 -5.40
N PHE A 24 8.37 -9.32 -4.22
CA PHE A 24 6.93 -9.59 -4.05
C PHE A 24 6.16 -8.44 -3.41
N VAL A 25 6.86 -7.39 -2.97
CA VAL A 25 6.27 -6.24 -2.30
C VAL A 25 6.17 -5.07 -3.26
N TYR A 26 4.98 -4.51 -3.41
CA TYR A 26 4.76 -3.31 -4.22
C TYR A 26 4.53 -2.09 -3.33
N ALA A 27 5.37 -1.06 -3.46
CA ALA A 27 5.13 0.26 -2.90
C ALA A 27 4.25 1.05 -3.87
N THR A 28 3.04 1.34 -3.42
CA THR A 28 1.94 1.72 -4.31
C THR A 28 1.39 3.10 -3.99
N GLY A 29 1.17 3.93 -5.01
CA GLY A 29 0.53 5.24 -4.87
C GLY A 29 0.44 6.03 -6.18
N ARG A 30 -0.05 7.28 -6.11
CA ARG A 30 -0.34 8.11 -7.29
C ARG A 30 0.89 8.50 -8.12
N SER A 31 2.07 8.61 -7.50
CA SER A 31 3.30 9.06 -8.15
C SER A 31 4.21 7.86 -8.43
N LEU A 32 4.26 7.45 -9.70
CA LEU A 32 5.16 6.39 -10.16
C LEU A 32 6.62 6.74 -9.88
N GLU A 33 7.02 7.99 -10.15
CA GLU A 33 8.39 8.48 -9.91
C GLU A 33 8.83 8.27 -8.45
N ARG A 34 7.97 8.60 -7.48
CA ARG A 34 8.26 8.39 -6.06
C ARG A 34 8.37 6.91 -5.72
N ALA A 35 7.53 6.08 -6.32
CA ALA A 35 7.60 4.63 -6.15
C ALA A 35 8.90 4.06 -6.73
N GLU A 36 9.31 4.48 -7.93
CA GLU A 36 10.56 4.04 -8.58
C GLU A 36 11.79 4.47 -7.79
N ARG A 37 11.80 5.71 -7.29
CA ARG A 37 12.86 6.19 -6.40
C ARG A 37 12.96 5.30 -5.17
N PHE A 38 11.84 5.01 -4.52
CA PHE A 38 11.80 4.15 -3.35
C PHE A 38 12.26 2.72 -3.66
N SER A 39 11.88 2.18 -4.82
CA SER A 39 12.37 0.88 -5.29
C SER A 39 13.90 0.84 -5.38
N ARG A 40 14.51 1.86 -5.99
CA ARG A 40 15.99 1.99 -6.03
C ARG A 40 16.61 2.11 -4.64
N GLU A 41 16.00 2.87 -3.73
CA GLU A 41 16.47 3.00 -2.33
C GLU A 41 16.43 1.66 -1.57
N THR A 42 15.54 0.74 -1.95
CA THR A 42 15.45 -0.61 -1.38
C THR A 42 16.24 -1.67 -2.16
N GLY A 43 17.11 -1.26 -3.09
CA GLY A 43 17.89 -2.17 -3.92
C GLY A 43 17.05 -3.05 -4.86
N GLY A 44 15.82 -2.62 -5.17
CA GLY A 44 14.88 -3.38 -6.00
C GLY A 44 14.07 -4.46 -5.26
N ASN A 45 14.25 -4.62 -3.95
CA ASN A 45 13.49 -5.58 -3.15
C ASN A 45 12.00 -5.20 -3.06
N VAL A 46 11.71 -3.91 -3.12
CA VAL A 46 10.36 -3.36 -3.25
C VAL A 46 10.14 -2.87 -4.67
N LEU A 47 9.06 -3.31 -5.30
CA LEU A 47 8.68 -2.95 -6.66
C LEU A 47 7.82 -1.68 -6.68
N PRO A 48 8.00 -0.81 -7.69
CA PRO A 48 7.17 0.37 -7.85
C PRO A 48 5.83 0.00 -8.49
N MET A 49 4.73 0.60 -8.03
CA MET A 49 3.43 0.49 -8.69
C MET A 49 2.68 1.83 -8.62
N ARG A 50 2.16 2.28 -9.76
CA ARG A 50 1.21 3.40 -9.77
C ARG A 50 -0.18 2.87 -9.46
N LEU A 51 -0.83 3.50 -8.50
CA LEU A 51 -2.24 3.27 -8.20
C LEU A 51 -2.95 4.61 -8.10
N ASP A 52 -3.92 4.78 -8.96
CA ASP A 52 -4.83 5.92 -8.98
C ASP A 52 -6.24 5.38 -8.79
N LEU A 53 -6.86 5.65 -7.64
CA LEU A 53 -8.17 5.09 -7.28
C LEU A 53 -9.30 5.67 -8.14
N ASP A 54 -9.04 6.77 -8.84
CA ASP A 54 -9.96 7.35 -9.80
C ASP A 54 -9.75 6.80 -11.23
N GLN A 55 -8.79 5.89 -11.42
CA GLN A 55 -8.59 5.17 -12.67
C GLN A 55 -8.78 3.66 -12.47
N PRO A 56 -9.40 2.95 -13.42
CA PRO A 56 -9.51 1.50 -13.36
C PRO A 56 -8.11 0.88 -13.44
N VAL A 57 -7.78 0.07 -12.45
CA VAL A 57 -6.59 -0.78 -12.47
C VAL A 57 -6.96 -2.08 -13.18
N MET A 58 -6.06 -2.58 -14.03
CA MET A 58 -6.32 -3.81 -14.79
C MET A 58 -6.57 -4.98 -13.84
N GLU A 59 -7.67 -5.72 -14.05
CA GLU A 59 -8.08 -6.86 -13.21
C GLU A 59 -6.96 -7.91 -13.01
N CYS A 60 -6.13 -8.11 -14.03
CA CYS A 60 -5.01 -9.05 -14.01
C CYS A 60 -3.88 -8.70 -13.01
N GLU A 61 -3.75 -7.42 -12.60
CA GLU A 61 -2.80 -7.01 -11.57
C GLU A 61 -3.30 -7.39 -10.18
N TRP A 62 -4.62 -7.40 -9.97
CA TRP A 62 -5.24 -7.72 -8.68
C TRP A 62 -5.25 -9.21 -8.36
N GLU A 63 -5.44 -10.08 -9.36
CA GLU A 63 -5.50 -11.54 -9.16
C GLU A 63 -4.24 -12.12 -8.53
N ARG A 64 -3.10 -11.43 -8.67
CA ARG A 64 -1.79 -11.85 -8.13
C ARG A 64 -1.54 -11.31 -6.72
N ILE A 65 -2.37 -10.38 -6.24
CA ILE A 65 -2.17 -9.72 -4.95
C ILE A 65 -2.81 -10.54 -3.84
N LYS A 66 -1.98 -11.07 -2.94
CA LYS A 66 -2.41 -11.91 -1.81
C LYS A 66 -2.74 -11.14 -0.53
N LEU A 67 -2.32 -9.88 -0.45
CA LEU A 67 -2.46 -9.01 0.72
C LEU A 67 -2.42 -7.55 0.28
N VAL A 68 -3.34 -6.74 0.81
CA VAL A 68 -3.32 -5.28 0.66
C VAL A 68 -3.18 -4.65 2.04
N VAL A 69 -2.13 -3.85 2.22
CA VAL A 69 -1.94 -2.98 3.38
C VAL A 69 -2.25 -1.55 2.95
N MET A 70 -3.12 -0.87 3.68
CA MET A 70 -3.43 0.53 3.42
C MET A 70 -2.83 1.41 4.52
N CYS A 71 -1.90 2.28 4.12
CA CYS A 71 -1.28 3.28 4.98
C CYS A 71 -1.71 4.67 4.48
N LEU A 72 -2.81 5.17 5.05
CA LEU A 72 -3.38 6.47 4.72
C LEU A 72 -3.34 7.36 5.96
N ASP A 73 -2.79 8.56 5.81
CA ASP A 73 -2.94 9.61 6.81
C ASP A 73 -4.36 10.20 6.63
N HIS A 74 -5.28 9.82 7.52
CA HIS A 74 -6.63 10.35 7.55
C HIS A 74 -6.62 11.81 8.02
N LEU A 75 -6.44 12.75 7.09
CA LEU A 75 -6.87 14.14 7.29
C LEU A 75 -8.33 14.24 6.83
N GLY A 76 -9.23 14.45 7.78
CA GLY A 76 -10.67 14.25 7.63
C GLY A 76 -11.31 14.89 6.39
N SER A 77 -12.08 14.06 5.67
CA SER A 77 -13.45 14.34 5.23
C SER A 77 -13.99 13.07 4.56
N GLY A 78 -15.26 12.76 4.83
CA GLY A 78 -15.87 11.45 4.62
C GLY A 78 -15.64 10.84 3.24
N LEU A 79 -15.32 9.55 3.24
CA LEU A 79 -15.72 8.68 2.15
C LEU A 79 -17.25 8.77 2.01
N PRO A 80 -17.80 9.14 0.84
CA PRO A 80 -19.23 9.05 0.63
C PRO A 80 -19.67 7.58 0.72
N PRO A 81 -20.79 7.27 1.40
CA PRO A 81 -21.20 5.90 1.75
C PRO A 81 -21.50 4.99 0.55
N GLU A 82 -21.48 5.52 -0.67
CA GLU A 82 -21.84 4.84 -1.91
C GLU A 82 -20.64 4.42 -2.77
N ARG A 83 -19.40 4.74 -2.33
CA ARG A 83 -18.15 4.17 -2.90
C ARG A 83 -17.66 2.93 -2.15
N ASP A 84 -18.38 2.48 -1.12
CA ASP A 84 -18.06 1.28 -0.33
C ASP A 84 -18.15 -0.03 -1.14
N ALA A 85 -18.86 -0.04 -2.28
CA ALA A 85 -19.12 -1.25 -3.06
C ALA A 85 -18.11 -1.54 -4.18
N LEU A 86 -17.34 -0.56 -4.69
CA LEU A 86 -16.34 -0.83 -5.74
C LEU A 86 -14.96 -1.25 -5.18
N CYS A 87 -14.76 -1.05 -3.87
CA CYS A 87 -13.63 -1.58 -3.10
C CYS A 87 -14.06 -2.78 -2.21
N GLY A 88 -15.25 -3.32 -2.47
CA GLY A 88 -15.82 -4.46 -1.77
C GLY A 88 -15.44 -5.77 -2.46
N TYR A 89 -14.67 -6.61 -1.76
CA TYR A 89 -14.29 -7.97 -2.14
C TYR A 89 -13.20 -8.13 -3.22
N ILE A 90 -11.94 -7.99 -2.80
CA ILE A 90 -10.84 -8.80 -3.35
C ILE A 90 -10.21 -9.54 -2.15
N GLY A 91 -10.15 -10.87 -2.26
CA GLY A 91 -10.05 -11.79 -1.13
C GLY A 91 -8.80 -11.70 -0.23
N LYS A 92 -9.04 -12.06 1.04
CA LYS A 92 -8.14 -12.47 2.14
C LYS A 92 -7.22 -11.40 2.76
N GLY A 93 -7.78 -10.71 3.78
CA GLY A 93 -7.03 -10.01 4.82
C GLY A 93 -6.86 -8.52 4.54
N ARG A 94 -7.52 -7.69 5.35
CA ARG A 94 -7.33 -6.23 5.37
C ARG A 94 -6.59 -5.86 6.65
N ILE A 95 -5.42 -5.24 6.51
CA ILE A 95 -4.67 -4.67 7.64
C ILE A 95 -4.64 -3.15 7.42
N SER A 96 -5.30 -2.42 8.33
CA SER A 96 -5.28 -0.97 8.37
C SER A 96 -4.20 -0.52 9.33
N VAL A 97 -3.29 0.36 8.89
CA VAL A 97 -2.25 0.95 9.74
C VAL A 97 -2.40 2.46 9.72
N SER A 98 -2.78 3.04 10.85
CA SER A 98 -2.85 4.49 11.07
C SER A 98 -1.60 4.99 11.79
N SER A 99 -1.18 6.20 11.47
CA SER A 99 -0.12 6.95 12.13
C SER A 99 -0.60 7.40 13.53
N GLY A 100 -0.39 6.56 14.56
CA GLY A 100 -0.65 6.92 15.96
C GLY A 100 -0.52 5.76 16.95
N GLU A 101 0.47 5.90 17.87
CA GLU A 101 0.83 5.08 19.05
C GLU A 101 1.53 3.72 18.83
N VAL A 102 2.86 3.75 18.99
CA VAL A 102 3.65 2.62 19.48
C VAL A 102 3.26 2.43 20.95
N ALA A 103 2.48 1.39 21.26
CA ALA A 103 2.32 0.94 22.63
C ALA A 103 3.53 0.08 23.01
N GLU A 104 4.39 0.61 23.89
CA GLU A 104 5.34 -0.20 24.67
C GLU A 104 4.52 -1.10 25.62
N ASP A 105 4.66 -2.41 25.49
CA ASP A 105 4.09 -3.38 26.43
C ASP A 105 5.11 -3.60 27.56
N SER A 106 4.71 -3.33 28.80
CA SER A 106 5.44 -3.66 30.05
C SER A 106 4.65 -4.67 30.85
#